data_AF-A0A940GQ99-F1
#
_entry.id   AF-A0A940GQ99-F1
#
_cell.length_a   1.000
_cell.length_b   1.000
_cell.length_c   1.000
_cell.angle_alpha   90.00
_cell.angle_beta   90.00
_cell.angle_gamma   90.00
#
_symmetry.space_group_name_H-M   'P 1'
#
loop_
_entity.id
_entity.type
_entity.pdbx_description
1 polymer ?
#
loop_
_entity_poly.entity_id
_entity_poly.type
_entity_poly.pdbx_seq_one_letter_code
_entity_poly.pdbx_strand_id
1 'polypeptide(L)' 'MNAVAPGVVATEMSNFTKTDAGREIALGMQALKRLAQPDDIAGAITFLASSEAR' A
#
# COMPACT_ATOMS: atom_id res chain seq x y z
N MET A 1 -9.66 -10.74 15.59
CA MET A 1 -9.42 -10.98 14.15
C MET A 1 -9.36 -9.63 13.50
N ASN A 2 -8.27 -9.34 12.79
CA ASN A 2 -7.96 -8.01 12.25
C ASN A 2 -7.78 -8.10 10.72
N ALA A 3 -7.90 -6.97 10.03
CA ALA A 3 -7.69 -6.87 8.60
C ALA A 3 -6.92 -5.59 8.25
N VAL A 4 -6.17 -5.64 7.15
CA VAL A 4 -5.52 -4.47 6.53
C VAL A 4 -6.06 -4.37 5.11
N ALA A 5 -6.49 -3.17 4.71
CA ALA A 5 -6.95 -2.88 3.37
C ALA A 5 -5.96 -1.91 2.68
N PRO A 6 -4.98 -2.42 1.92
CA PRO A 6 -4.03 -1.58 1.22
C PRO A 6 -4.69 -0.76 0.10
N GLY A 7 -4.19 0.46 -0.10
CA GLY A 7 -4.44 1.21 -1.33
C GLY A 7 -3.56 0.73 -2.49
N VAL A 8 -3.17 1.64 -3.38
CA VAL A 8 -2.26 1.30 -4.49
C VAL A 8 -0.84 1.07 -3.98
N VAL A 9 -0.36 -0.17 -4.09
CA VAL A 9 0.99 -0.61 -3.72
C VAL A 9 1.83 -0.89 -4.97
N ALA A 10 3.09 -0.45 -4.99
CA ALA A 10 4.04 -0.72 -6.05
C ALA A 10 4.49 -2.19 -6.01
N THR A 11 3.77 -3.04 -6.74
CA THR A 11 4.10 -4.45 -6.95
C THR A 11 4.18 -4.74 -8.44
N GLU A 12 4.74 -5.87 -8.82
CA GLU A 12 4.75 -6.30 -10.23
C GLU A 12 3.35 -6.43 -10.84
N MET A 13 2.33 -6.74 -10.02
CA MET A 13 0.93 -6.86 -10.46
C MET A 13 0.27 -5.49 -10.75
N SER A 14 0.80 -4.39 -10.21
CA SER A 14 0.23 -3.04 -10.34
C SER A 14 0.56 -2.37 -11.67
N ASN A 15 0.35 -3.09 -12.78
CA ASN A 15 0.77 -2.67 -14.13
C ASN A 15 0.21 -1.31 -14.55
N PHE A 16 -0.97 -0.91 -14.08
CA PHE A 16 -1.57 0.39 -14.42
C PHE A 16 -0.70 1.58 -13.94
N THR A 17 0.05 1.41 -12.85
CA THR A 17 0.95 2.43 -12.30
C THR A 17 2.28 2.56 -13.06
N LYS A 18 2.55 1.65 -14.01
CA LYS A 18 3.74 1.68 -14.87
C LYS A 18 3.63 2.73 -16.00
N THR A 19 2.47 3.36 -16.15
CA THR A 19 2.27 4.50 -17.05
C THR A 19 2.22 5.80 -16.26
N ASP A 20 2.68 6.90 -16.86
CA ASP A 20 2.65 8.22 -16.21
C ASP A 20 1.21 8.62 -15.86
N ALA A 21 0.26 8.45 -16.78
CA ALA A 21 -1.15 8.78 -16.53
C ALA A 21 -1.76 7.96 -15.38
N GLY A 22 -1.55 6.64 -15.36
CA GLY A 22 -2.05 5.78 -14.28
C GLY A 22 -1.39 6.08 -12.94
N ARG A 23 -0.10 6.44 -12.96
CA ARG A 23 0.63 6.92 -11.79
C ARG A 23 0.04 8.22 -11.27
N GLU A 24 -0.14 9.23 -12.11
CA GLU A 24 -0.70 10.54 -11.71
C GLU A 24 -2.10 10.40 -11.10
N ILE A 25 -2.95 9.52 -11.63
CA ILE A 25 -4.26 9.23 -11.04
C ILE A 25 -4.09 8.66 -9.61
N ALA A 26 -3.23 7.63 -9.45
CA ALA A 26 -3.00 7.02 -8.14
C ALA A 26 -2.44 8.04 -7.12
N LEU A 27 -1.48 8.87 -7.54
CA LEU A 27 -0.92 9.94 -6.71
C LEU A 27 -1.97 11.01 -6.40
N GLY A 28 -2.85 11.33 -7.34
CA GLY A 28 -3.97 12.24 -7.17
C GLY A 28 -4.89 11.83 -6.02
N MET A 29 -5.17 10.53 -5.90
CA MET A 29 -6.02 9.95 -4.84
C MET A 29 -5.33 9.84 -3.48
N GLN A 30 -4.01 9.76 -3.45
CA GLN A 30 -3.24 9.54 -2.22
C GLN A 30 -2.86 10.86 -1.55
N ALA A 31 -3.14 10.98 -0.24
CA ALA A 31 -2.75 12.16 0.54
C ALA A 31 -1.22 12.34 0.61
N LEU A 32 -0.49 11.22 0.72
CA LEU A 32 0.98 11.22 0.82
C LEU A 32 1.70 11.37 -0.52
N LYS A 33 0.96 11.47 -1.64
CA LYS A 33 1.52 11.67 -3.00
C LYS A 33 2.66 10.71 -3.36
N ARG A 34 2.54 9.46 -2.90
CA ARG A 34 3.44 8.35 -3.23
C ARG A 34 2.68 7.04 -3.26
N LEU A 35 3.09 6.12 -4.14
CA LEU A 35 2.66 4.73 -4.07
C LEU A 35 3.21 4.10 -2.77
N ALA A 36 2.38 3.29 -2.12
CA ALA A 36 2.86 2.46 -1.02
C ALA A 36 3.86 1.42 -1.54
N GLN A 37 4.81 1.04 -0.71
CA GLN A 37 5.71 -0.09 -0.91
C GLN A 37 5.18 -1.31 -0.14
N PRO A 38 5.54 -2.54 -0.53
CA PRO A 38 5.17 -3.73 0.24
C PRO A 38 5.52 -3.64 1.72
N ASP A 39 6.66 -3.03 2.05
CA ASP A 39 7.13 -2.85 3.43
C ASP A 39 6.23 -1.92 4.27
N ASP A 40 5.54 -0.96 3.63
CA ASP A 40 4.55 -0.11 4.32
C ASP A 40 3.37 -0.96 4.84
N ILE A 41 3.06 -2.08 4.18
CA ILE A 41 1.98 -3.00 4.56
C ILE A 41 2.50 -4.06 5.52
N ALA A 42 3.71 -4.57 5.28
CA ALA A 42 4.32 -5.61 6.10
C ALA A 42 4.40 -5.20 7.57
N GLY A 43 4.82 -3.97 7.86
CA GLY A 43 4.90 -3.47 9.24
C GLY A 43 3.56 -3.53 9.99
N ALA A 44 2.46 -3.12 9.33
CA ALA A 44 1.12 -3.18 9.91
C ALA A 44 0.66 -4.63 10.16
N ILE A 45 0.92 -5.53 9.21
CA ILE A 45 0.59 -6.95 9.35
C ILE A 45 1.40 -7.59 10.48
N THR A 46 2.70 -7.31 10.55
CA THR A 46 3.59 -7.82 11.61
C THR A 46 3.11 -7.37 12.98
N PHE A 47 2.76 -6.09 13.14
CA PHE A 47 2.18 -5.59 14.39
C PHE A 47 0.90 -6.36 14.75
N LEU A 48 -0.06 -6.45 13.83
CA LEU A 48 -1.34 -7.13 14.08
C LEU A 48 -1.20 -8.63 14.36
N ALA A 49 -0.14 -9.27 13.88
CA ALA A 49 0.19 -10.67 14.15
C ALA A 49 1.03 -10.87 15.42
N SER A 50 1.59 -9.79 15.99
CA SER A 50 2.44 -9.85 17.17
C SER A 50 1.62 -9.96 18.47
N SER A 51 2.31 -10.19 19.58
CA SER A 51 1.70 -10.15 20.92
C SER A 51 1.35 -8.73 21.39
N GLU A 52 1.88 -7.70 20.73
CA GLU A 52 1.64 -6.29 21.07
C GLU A 52 0.23 -5.83 20.67
N ALA A 53 -0.43 -6.53 19.74
CA ALA A 53 -1.76 -6.21 19.23
C ALA A 53 -2.90 -7.01 19.91
N ARG A 54 -2.70 -7.45 21.16
CA ARG A 54 -3.71 -8.13 21.97
C ARG A 54 -4.78 -7.19 22.52
#